data_AF-A0A7W9KHF4-F1
#
_entry.id   AF-A0A7W9KHF4-F1
#
_cell.length_a   1.000
_cell.length_b   1.000
_cell.length_c   1.000
_cell.angle_alpha   90.00
_cell.angle_beta   90.00
_cell.angle_gamma   90.00
#
_symmetry.space_group_name_H-M   'P 1'
#
loop_
_entity.id
_entity.type
_entity.pdbx_description
1 polymer ?
#
loop_
_entity_poly.entity_id
_entity_poly.type
_entity_poly.pdbx_seq_one_letter_code
_entity_poly.pdbx_strand_id
1 'polypeptide(L)'
;MVDDLSGLGPQGFERLSQALAVRVLGPGVEVFGEGPDGGREATFRGRLPYPNPIEPWDGYGVLQAKYKAKIMGTGSDAAWLRQQVSAELKAWSDPSKKRVLDGRVPEYLIFVTNVSLSAVPGKGGKDQIDALIGSYATALGLKGWAVWDGTTVCTLLDSYPDVRRAFRALITPKEVLAAMHDRLTAPPVPSRVDVVLTGPQYRPGQPGHEATFQTAYDVAGGPGRFGEAMGEVQEAGPGWVQHFAGGPYGEPAVLVELPGKPASVLARTVWNDLQAIGGGLPNSGVIGIGFPAANRADPDPFIDSDRQEVELEGGQWGRRGRGRLIRRPGKTPVWQPEIVLDSEASRDKDSWTNLSDKRDLRLRVAGRIPLAVEDWEITDRGRAKMLTALQEAGLGEVCRHLADRYGLDAAGMEWQEIDEPDGHNNSRFGAYHLTATGADGRPAVSICLYMVLPDGYTTDLRTVVDLRVDFSALAPHAESTAPSLIPAALRVSMTELIEFFTQAWHVATMVVPLAALDDPIRTQPAGAPRLELYIQSERPEYGGTDWTVRPLDMVDLSCFGAPRSGQPRDLSVAVTTPLGLTGQDIDRWIHQALDKMAADFGLVVRPPSAK
;
A
#
# COMPACT_ATOMS: atom_id res chain seq x y z
N MET A 1 -30.16 -19.88 -7.31
CA MET A 1 -30.65 -18.85 -8.27
C MET A 1 -29.40 -18.37 -8.97
N VAL A 2 -29.34 -18.36 -10.31
CA VAL A 2 -28.11 -17.99 -11.02
C VAL A 2 -27.96 -16.48 -10.92
N ASP A 3 -26.84 -16.01 -10.36
CA ASP A 3 -26.54 -14.58 -10.27
C ASP A 3 -26.38 -13.99 -11.68
N ASP A 4 -26.84 -12.76 -11.88
CA ASP A 4 -26.54 -12.02 -13.11
C ASP A 4 -25.12 -11.46 -13.06
N LEU A 5 -24.17 -12.27 -13.54
CA LEU A 5 -22.75 -11.91 -13.63
C LEU A 5 -22.48 -10.85 -14.73
N SER A 6 -23.46 -10.52 -15.59
CA SER A 6 -23.26 -9.53 -16.65
C SER A 6 -23.15 -8.10 -16.10
N GLY A 7 -23.76 -7.80 -14.95
CA GLY A 7 -23.71 -6.48 -14.31
C GLY A 7 -22.34 -6.05 -13.76
N LEU A 8 -21.36 -6.95 -13.70
CA LEU A 8 -20.01 -6.67 -13.19
C LEU A 8 -19.13 -5.90 -14.18
N GLY A 9 -19.44 -5.96 -15.48
CA GLY A 9 -18.55 -5.52 -16.54
C GLY A 9 -17.27 -6.36 -16.65
N PRO A 10 -16.42 -6.11 -17.66
CA PRO A 10 -15.23 -6.93 -17.94
C PRO A 10 -14.21 -6.91 -16.79
N GLN A 11 -13.87 -5.71 -16.30
CA GLN A 11 -12.89 -5.51 -15.22
C GLN A 11 -13.41 -6.04 -13.88
N GLY A 12 -14.70 -5.87 -13.59
CA GLY A 12 -15.31 -6.41 -12.38
C GLY A 12 -15.33 -7.94 -12.38
N PHE A 13 -15.59 -8.56 -13.53
CA PHE A 13 -15.55 -10.02 -13.69
C PHE A 13 -14.13 -10.59 -13.59
N GLU A 14 -13.13 -9.87 -14.09
CA GLU A 14 -11.72 -10.23 -13.91
C GLU A 14 -11.33 -10.25 -12.43
N ARG A 15 -11.62 -9.16 -11.69
CA ARG A 15 -11.36 -9.07 -10.25
C ARG A 15 -12.12 -10.14 -9.46
N LEU A 16 -13.35 -10.46 -9.85
CA LEU A 16 -14.12 -11.58 -9.26
C LEU A 16 -13.39 -12.91 -9.46
N SER A 17 -12.93 -13.16 -10.69
CA SER A 17 -12.21 -14.39 -11.04
C SER A 17 -10.91 -14.53 -10.24
N GLN A 18 -10.19 -13.43 -10.03
CA GLN A 18 -8.97 -13.38 -9.21
C GLN A 18 -9.28 -13.64 -7.72
N ALA A 19 -10.32 -13.01 -7.16
CA ALA A 19 -10.72 -13.22 -5.78
C ALA A 19 -11.14 -14.69 -5.53
N LEU A 20 -11.88 -15.29 -6.47
CA LEU A 20 -12.20 -16.70 -6.45
C LEU A 20 -10.95 -17.59 -6.58
N ALA A 21 -9.99 -17.21 -7.43
CA ALA A 21 -8.72 -17.92 -7.56
C ALA A 21 -7.98 -18.01 -6.22
N VAL A 22 -7.83 -16.87 -5.52
CA VAL A 22 -7.15 -16.81 -4.22
C VAL A 22 -7.87 -17.67 -3.17
N ARG A 23 -9.21 -17.65 -3.15
CA ARG A 23 -9.99 -18.46 -2.20
C ARG A 23 -9.98 -19.96 -2.50
N VAL A 24 -10.10 -20.35 -3.76
CA VAL A 24 -10.21 -21.76 -4.18
C VAL A 24 -8.85 -22.44 -4.25
N LEU A 25 -7.83 -21.74 -4.71
CA LEU A 25 -6.50 -22.30 -4.95
C LEU A 25 -5.54 -22.04 -3.79
N GLY A 26 -5.77 -21.00 -2.99
CA GLY A 26 -4.98 -20.65 -1.81
C GLY A 26 -3.84 -19.64 -2.09
N PRO A 27 -2.94 -19.44 -1.12
CA PRO A 27 -1.96 -18.33 -1.12
C PRO A 27 -0.84 -18.46 -2.17
N GLY A 28 -0.74 -19.58 -2.90
CA GLY A 28 0.24 -19.78 -3.97
C GLY A 28 -0.13 -19.13 -5.31
N VAL A 29 -1.21 -18.34 -5.35
CA VAL A 29 -1.69 -17.63 -6.55
C VAL A 29 -1.14 -16.21 -6.58
N GLU A 30 -0.47 -15.87 -7.68
CA GLU A 30 -0.06 -14.52 -8.05
C GLU A 30 -1.13 -13.91 -8.97
N VAL A 31 -1.69 -12.77 -8.58
CA VAL A 31 -2.72 -12.04 -9.33
C VAL A 31 -2.07 -10.92 -10.13
N PHE A 32 -2.43 -10.76 -11.41
CA PHE A 32 -1.89 -9.70 -12.27
C PHE A 32 -2.88 -8.54 -12.42
N GLY A 33 -2.36 -7.31 -12.48
CA GLY A 33 -3.14 -6.11 -12.77
C GLY A 33 -3.12 -5.73 -14.25
N GLU A 34 -3.80 -4.63 -14.61
CA GLU A 34 -3.85 -4.16 -16.00
C GLU A 34 -2.45 -3.82 -16.55
N GLY A 35 -2.06 -4.51 -17.62
CA GLY A 35 -0.79 -4.32 -18.31
C GLY A 35 -0.66 -5.22 -19.56
N PRO A 36 0.37 -5.02 -20.41
CA PRO A 36 0.63 -5.81 -21.62
C PRO A 36 1.12 -7.25 -21.31
N ASP A 37 0.61 -7.86 -20.25
CA ASP A 37 1.13 -9.07 -19.60
C ASP A 37 0.71 -10.38 -20.27
N GLY A 38 0.53 -10.32 -21.59
CA GLY A 38 0.23 -11.48 -22.41
C GLY A 38 -1.10 -12.13 -22.06
N GLY A 39 -2.05 -11.35 -21.52
CA GLY A 39 -3.42 -11.77 -21.23
C GLY A 39 -3.51 -12.88 -20.20
N ARG A 40 -3.04 -12.67 -18.96
CA ARG A 40 -3.15 -13.63 -17.85
C ARG A 40 -3.75 -12.90 -16.64
N GLU A 41 -4.75 -13.47 -16.01
CA GLU A 41 -5.45 -12.82 -14.89
C GLU A 41 -4.89 -13.30 -13.54
N ALA A 42 -4.46 -14.55 -13.44
CA ALA A 42 -3.68 -15.06 -12.30
C ALA A 42 -2.78 -16.24 -12.72
N THR A 43 -1.70 -16.49 -11.98
CA THR A 43 -0.85 -17.68 -12.15
C THR A 43 -0.51 -18.31 -10.81
N PHE A 44 -0.12 -19.58 -10.83
CA PHE A 44 0.47 -20.24 -9.66
C PHE A 44 1.67 -21.07 -10.09
N ARG A 45 2.57 -21.33 -9.13
CA ARG A 45 3.69 -22.24 -9.32
C ARG A 45 3.87 -23.13 -8.10
N GLY A 46 3.98 -24.43 -8.35
CA GLY A 46 4.15 -25.47 -7.33
C GLY A 46 2.84 -26.14 -6.95
N ARG A 47 2.82 -26.78 -5.78
CA ARG A 47 1.73 -27.64 -5.36
C ARG A 47 0.53 -26.85 -4.82
N LEU A 48 -0.64 -27.05 -5.42
CA LEU A 48 -1.93 -26.53 -4.99
C LEU A 48 -2.88 -27.66 -4.59
N PRO A 49 -3.72 -27.50 -3.54
CA PRO A 49 -4.72 -28.50 -3.14
C PRO A 49 -5.95 -28.54 -4.07
N TYR A 50 -5.74 -28.36 -5.37
CA TYR A 50 -6.77 -28.31 -6.41
C TYR A 50 -6.59 -29.48 -7.39
N PRO A 51 -7.67 -30.12 -7.88
CA PRO A 51 -9.07 -29.91 -7.51
C PRO A 51 -9.44 -30.42 -6.12
N ASN A 52 -8.57 -31.24 -5.51
CA ASN A 52 -8.73 -31.72 -4.14
C ASN A 52 -7.35 -32.02 -3.51
N PRO A 53 -7.25 -32.13 -2.17
CA PRO A 53 -5.96 -32.36 -1.49
C PRO A 53 -5.27 -33.70 -1.80
N ILE A 54 -6.02 -34.69 -2.29
CA ILE A 54 -5.54 -36.04 -2.61
C ILE A 54 -4.87 -36.06 -4.00
N GLU A 55 -5.41 -35.29 -4.95
CA GLU A 55 -4.90 -35.14 -6.31
C GLU A 55 -4.50 -33.68 -6.59
N PRO A 56 -3.47 -33.16 -5.90
CA PRO A 56 -3.06 -31.78 -6.05
C PRO A 56 -2.40 -31.54 -7.40
N TRP A 57 -2.68 -30.39 -8.00
CA TRP A 57 -1.88 -29.87 -9.10
C TRP A 57 -0.50 -29.45 -8.60
N ASP A 58 0.55 -29.79 -9.34
CA ASP A 58 1.93 -29.42 -9.00
C ASP A 58 2.72 -29.05 -10.26
N GLY A 59 2.91 -27.74 -10.43
CA GLY A 59 3.54 -27.16 -11.62
C GLY A 59 3.15 -25.71 -11.83
N TYR A 60 3.43 -25.18 -13.02
CA TYR A 60 3.02 -23.82 -13.39
C TYR A 60 1.62 -23.83 -14.02
N GLY A 61 0.70 -23.04 -13.45
CA GLY A 61 -0.64 -22.90 -14.00
C GLY A 61 -1.06 -21.46 -14.23
N VAL A 62 -1.98 -21.30 -15.17
CA VAL A 62 -2.53 -20.00 -15.56
C VAL A 62 -4.06 -20.05 -15.43
N LEU A 63 -4.62 -19.01 -14.82
CA LEU A 63 -6.04 -18.72 -14.84
C LEU A 63 -6.34 -17.63 -15.86
N GLN A 64 -7.31 -17.90 -16.72
CA GLN A 64 -7.79 -16.99 -17.75
C GLN A 64 -9.25 -16.59 -17.53
N ALA A 65 -9.55 -15.30 -17.40
CA ALA A 65 -10.93 -14.82 -17.38
C ALA A 65 -11.42 -14.44 -18.79
N LYS A 66 -12.65 -14.84 -19.15
CA LYS A 66 -13.32 -14.46 -20.40
C LYS A 66 -14.75 -13.99 -20.12
N TYR A 67 -14.97 -12.69 -20.25
CA TYR A 67 -16.25 -12.05 -20.00
C TYR A 67 -16.99 -11.73 -21.31
N LYS A 68 -18.29 -12.09 -21.35
CA LYS A 68 -19.21 -11.73 -22.43
C LYS A 68 -20.22 -10.70 -21.93
N ALA A 69 -20.20 -9.49 -22.49
CA ALA A 69 -21.08 -8.40 -22.07
C ALA A 69 -22.58 -8.69 -22.28
N LYS A 70 -22.92 -9.42 -23.34
CA LYS A 70 -24.30 -9.75 -23.70
C LYS A 70 -24.47 -11.25 -23.83
N ILE A 71 -25.10 -11.87 -22.84
CA ILE A 71 -25.43 -13.29 -22.81
C ILE A 71 -26.79 -13.48 -23.48
N MET A 72 -26.87 -14.38 -24.46
CA MET A 72 -28.10 -14.63 -25.22
C MET A 72 -28.85 -15.87 -24.78
N GLY A 73 -28.29 -16.68 -23.87
CA GLY A 73 -28.88 -17.92 -23.37
C GLY A 73 -28.98 -19.02 -24.42
N THR A 74 -28.21 -18.92 -25.51
CA THR A 74 -28.28 -19.84 -26.67
C THR A 74 -26.93 -20.49 -26.95
N GLY A 75 -26.90 -21.48 -27.86
CA GLY A 75 -25.65 -22.10 -28.32
C GLY A 75 -24.61 -21.11 -28.88
N SER A 76 -25.02 -19.89 -29.24
CA SER A 76 -24.11 -18.81 -29.65
C SER A 76 -23.17 -18.32 -28.54
N ASP A 77 -23.53 -18.48 -27.26
CA ASP A 77 -22.68 -18.11 -26.13
C ASP A 77 -21.53 -19.11 -25.96
N ALA A 78 -21.82 -20.40 -26.07
CA ALA A 78 -20.82 -21.46 -26.07
C ALA A 78 -19.89 -21.37 -27.29
N ALA A 79 -20.42 -21.04 -28.48
CA ALA A 79 -19.61 -20.83 -29.67
C ALA A 79 -18.64 -19.64 -29.52
N TRP A 80 -19.09 -18.54 -28.92
CA TRP A 80 -18.23 -17.40 -28.61
C TRP A 80 -17.11 -17.78 -27.65
N LEU A 81 -17.43 -18.48 -26.55
CA LEU A 81 -16.42 -18.91 -25.59
C LEU A 81 -15.39 -19.84 -26.25
N ARG A 82 -15.85 -20.77 -27.08
CA ARG A 82 -14.99 -21.67 -27.85
C ARG A 82 -13.99 -20.92 -28.73
N GLN A 83 -14.42 -19.83 -29.36
CA GLN A 83 -13.54 -18.97 -30.15
C GLN A 83 -12.47 -18.29 -29.27
N GLN A 84 -12.85 -17.78 -28.10
CA GLN A 84 -11.93 -17.14 -27.17
C GLN A 84 -10.90 -18.14 -26.61
N VAL A 85 -11.35 -19.31 -26.16
CA VAL A 85 -10.47 -20.39 -25.66
C VAL A 85 -9.52 -20.84 -26.76
N SER A 86 -10.02 -21.03 -28.00
CA SER A 86 -9.16 -21.42 -29.13
C SER A 86 -8.10 -20.37 -29.45
N ALA A 87 -8.41 -19.07 -29.31
CA ALA A 87 -7.43 -18.00 -29.56
C ALA A 87 -6.29 -18.03 -28.53
N GLU A 88 -6.59 -18.24 -27.25
CA GLU A 88 -5.56 -18.36 -26.21
C GLU A 88 -4.69 -19.60 -26.38
N LEU A 89 -5.30 -20.76 -26.62
CA LEU A 89 -4.56 -22.01 -26.86
C LEU A 89 -3.62 -21.89 -28.07
N LYS A 90 -4.08 -21.23 -29.15
CA LYS A 90 -3.23 -20.94 -30.31
C LYS A 90 -2.07 -20.02 -29.95
N ALA A 91 -2.30 -18.99 -29.15
CA ALA A 91 -1.26 -18.07 -28.71
C ALA A 91 -0.20 -18.76 -27.82
N TRP A 92 -0.57 -19.76 -27.02
CA TRP A 92 0.39 -20.59 -26.28
C TRP A 92 1.09 -21.65 -27.12
N SER A 93 0.50 -22.07 -28.24
CA SER A 93 1.13 -23.03 -29.17
C SER A 93 2.09 -22.38 -30.17
N ASP A 94 2.08 -21.04 -30.28
CA ASP A 94 2.89 -20.30 -31.25
C ASP A 94 4.26 -19.92 -30.66
N PRO A 95 5.37 -20.52 -31.14
CA PRO A 95 6.72 -20.29 -30.61
C PRO A 95 7.20 -18.84 -30.75
N SER A 96 6.59 -18.06 -31.65
CA SER A 96 6.97 -16.66 -31.89
C SER A 96 6.41 -15.69 -30.85
N LYS A 97 5.46 -16.13 -30.01
CA LYS A 97 4.83 -15.27 -29.01
C LYS A 97 5.77 -15.08 -27.82
N LYS A 98 5.86 -13.84 -27.33
CA LYS A 98 6.66 -13.47 -26.14
C LYS A 98 6.41 -14.39 -24.93
N ARG A 99 5.14 -14.78 -24.71
CA ARG A 99 4.74 -15.70 -23.62
C ARG A 99 5.36 -17.10 -23.74
N VAL A 100 5.68 -17.56 -24.94
CA VAL A 100 6.35 -18.84 -25.20
C VAL A 100 7.87 -18.67 -25.15
N LEU A 101 8.40 -17.59 -25.72
CA LEU A 101 9.83 -17.24 -25.68
C LEU A 101 10.36 -17.08 -24.24
N ASP A 102 9.55 -16.53 -23.34
CA ASP A 102 9.89 -16.36 -21.92
C ASP A 102 9.79 -17.68 -21.11
N GLY A 103 9.53 -18.82 -21.75
CA GLY A 103 9.39 -20.14 -21.12
C GLY A 103 8.13 -20.29 -20.27
N ARG A 104 7.09 -19.48 -20.52
CA ARG A 104 5.86 -19.39 -19.69
C ARG A 104 4.68 -20.15 -20.31
N VAL A 105 4.92 -21.39 -20.74
CA VAL A 105 3.87 -22.29 -21.22
C VAL A 105 3.22 -22.98 -20.01
N PRO A 106 1.89 -22.92 -19.85
CA PRO A 106 1.21 -23.50 -18.70
C PRO A 106 1.22 -25.03 -18.73
N GLU A 107 1.43 -25.65 -17.57
CA GLU A 107 1.19 -27.08 -17.34
C GLU A 107 -0.25 -27.32 -16.86
N TYR A 108 -0.89 -26.29 -16.28
CA TYR A 108 -2.28 -26.32 -15.83
C TYR A 108 -3.05 -25.08 -16.30
N LEU A 109 -4.31 -25.25 -16.68
CA LEU A 109 -5.17 -24.16 -17.17
C LEU A 109 -6.50 -24.09 -16.43
N ILE A 110 -6.92 -22.89 -16.05
CA ILE A 110 -8.28 -22.62 -15.56
C ILE A 110 -8.90 -21.54 -16.44
N PHE A 111 -9.98 -21.85 -17.16
CA PHE A 111 -10.77 -20.83 -17.85
C PHE A 111 -11.98 -20.45 -16.99
N VAL A 112 -12.16 -19.16 -16.73
CA VAL A 112 -13.29 -18.61 -15.96
C VAL A 112 -14.15 -17.75 -16.87
N THR A 113 -15.47 -17.93 -16.85
CA THR A 113 -16.37 -17.15 -17.72
C THR A 113 -17.74 -16.92 -17.09
N ASN A 114 -18.38 -15.81 -17.43
CA ASN A 114 -19.75 -15.51 -17.03
C ASN A 114 -20.81 -16.26 -17.87
N VAL A 115 -20.39 -16.99 -18.92
CA VAL A 115 -21.27 -17.81 -19.74
C VAL A 115 -21.58 -19.14 -19.04
N SER A 116 -22.85 -19.42 -18.77
CA SER A 116 -23.27 -20.74 -18.26
C SER A 116 -23.30 -21.77 -19.40
N LEU A 117 -22.55 -22.86 -19.24
CA LEU A 117 -22.47 -23.94 -20.23
C LEU A 117 -23.48 -25.05 -19.92
N SER A 118 -24.05 -25.66 -20.96
CA SER A 118 -24.96 -26.80 -20.77
C SER A 118 -24.18 -28.07 -20.42
N ALA A 119 -24.70 -28.84 -19.45
CA ALA A 119 -24.12 -30.08 -18.96
C ALA A 119 -24.66 -31.34 -19.66
N VAL A 120 -25.10 -31.24 -20.93
CA VAL A 120 -25.61 -32.40 -21.67
C VAL A 120 -24.46 -33.34 -22.03
N PRO A 121 -24.43 -34.60 -21.56
CA PRO A 121 -23.31 -35.50 -21.85
C PRO A 121 -23.08 -35.69 -23.36
N GLY A 122 -21.83 -35.56 -23.80
CA GLY A 122 -21.34 -35.74 -25.17
C GLY A 122 -21.67 -34.62 -26.16
N LYS A 123 -22.52 -33.65 -25.80
CA LYS A 123 -22.96 -32.55 -26.69
C LYS A 123 -23.01 -31.17 -26.03
N GLY A 124 -22.93 -31.12 -24.70
CA GLY A 124 -23.03 -29.90 -23.90
C GLY A 124 -21.86 -28.95 -24.13
N GLY A 125 -22.08 -27.68 -23.83
CA GLY A 125 -21.06 -26.65 -24.00
C GLY A 125 -19.78 -26.95 -23.21
N LYS A 126 -19.90 -27.61 -22.05
CA LYS A 126 -18.76 -27.98 -21.19
C LYS A 126 -17.86 -29.03 -21.86
N ASP A 127 -18.43 -30.15 -22.28
CA ASP A 127 -17.72 -31.23 -22.97
C ASP A 127 -17.05 -30.76 -24.26
N GLN A 128 -17.66 -29.82 -24.99
CA GLN A 128 -17.07 -29.26 -26.21
C GLN A 128 -15.83 -28.39 -25.93
N ILE A 129 -15.82 -27.64 -24.83
CA ILE A 129 -14.65 -26.85 -24.41
C ILE A 129 -13.57 -27.77 -23.86
N ASP A 130 -13.94 -28.78 -23.06
CA ASP A 130 -12.98 -29.78 -22.56
C ASP A 130 -12.32 -30.56 -23.69
N ALA A 131 -13.09 -30.99 -24.70
CA ALA A 131 -12.55 -31.62 -25.90
C ALA A 131 -11.62 -30.68 -26.69
N LEU A 132 -11.94 -29.38 -26.75
CA LEU A 132 -11.07 -28.39 -27.39
C LEU A 132 -9.75 -28.25 -26.63
N ILE A 133 -9.76 -28.07 -25.31
CA ILE A 133 -8.54 -27.96 -24.51
C ILE A 133 -7.72 -29.26 -24.59
N GLY A 134 -8.39 -30.42 -24.49
CA GLY A 134 -7.79 -31.73 -24.63
C GLY A 134 -7.08 -31.93 -25.96
N SER A 135 -7.58 -31.36 -27.07
CA SER A 135 -6.92 -31.45 -28.37
C SER A 135 -5.57 -30.70 -28.43
N TYR A 136 -5.34 -29.74 -27.53
CA TYR A 136 -4.06 -29.01 -27.39
C TYR A 136 -3.18 -29.55 -26.25
N ALA A 137 -3.67 -30.48 -25.42
CA ALA A 137 -2.98 -30.92 -24.21
C ALA A 137 -1.58 -31.48 -24.49
N THR A 138 -1.44 -32.36 -25.48
CA THR A 138 -0.15 -32.94 -25.86
C THR A 138 0.81 -31.89 -26.42
N ALA A 139 0.31 -30.95 -27.22
CA ALA A 139 1.13 -29.91 -27.85
C ALA A 139 1.67 -28.88 -26.84
N LEU A 140 0.89 -28.60 -25.79
CA LEU A 140 1.24 -27.63 -24.74
C LEU A 140 1.88 -28.27 -23.51
N GLY A 141 1.87 -29.61 -23.39
CA GLY A 141 2.36 -30.31 -22.20
C GLY A 141 1.43 -30.16 -20.99
N LEU A 142 0.11 -30.02 -21.21
CA LEU A 142 -0.86 -29.85 -20.12
C LEU A 142 -0.99 -31.13 -19.30
N LYS A 143 -0.83 -30.99 -17.99
CA LYS A 143 -1.09 -32.02 -16.97
C LYS A 143 -2.53 -32.01 -16.48
N GLY A 144 -3.23 -30.88 -16.60
CA GLY A 144 -4.64 -30.77 -16.22
C GLY A 144 -5.27 -29.43 -16.59
N TRP A 145 -6.60 -29.36 -16.60
CA TRP A 145 -7.33 -28.11 -16.79
C TRP A 145 -8.68 -28.12 -16.07
N ALA A 146 -9.27 -26.94 -15.91
CA ALA A 146 -10.61 -26.74 -15.39
C ALA A 146 -11.34 -25.60 -16.10
N VAL A 147 -12.66 -25.68 -16.13
CA VAL A 147 -13.54 -24.63 -16.66
C VAL A 147 -14.54 -24.22 -15.58
N TRP A 148 -14.43 -22.97 -15.12
CA TRP A 148 -15.37 -22.32 -14.22
C TRP A 148 -16.36 -21.53 -15.08
N ASP A 149 -17.41 -22.21 -15.54
CA ASP A 149 -18.52 -21.58 -16.25
C ASP A 149 -19.40 -20.74 -15.30
N GLY A 150 -20.35 -19.98 -15.85
CA GLY A 150 -21.20 -19.09 -15.06
C GLY A 150 -21.94 -19.80 -13.90
N THR A 151 -22.32 -21.06 -14.11
CA THR A 151 -22.93 -21.90 -13.06
C THR A 151 -21.92 -22.23 -11.96
N THR A 152 -20.71 -22.64 -12.33
CA THR A 152 -19.63 -22.95 -11.39
C THR A 152 -19.23 -21.71 -10.59
N VAL A 153 -19.12 -20.55 -11.25
CA VAL A 153 -18.84 -19.26 -10.60
C VAL A 153 -19.92 -18.93 -9.57
N CYS A 154 -21.21 -19.07 -9.91
CA CYS A 154 -22.30 -18.86 -8.94
C CYS A 154 -22.20 -19.81 -7.74
N THR A 155 -21.92 -21.09 -7.97
CA THR A 155 -21.74 -22.08 -6.88
C THR A 155 -20.56 -21.75 -5.99
N LEU A 156 -19.45 -21.27 -6.56
CA LEU A 156 -18.30 -20.81 -5.79
C LEU A 156 -18.67 -19.57 -4.95
N LEU A 157 -19.45 -18.64 -5.50
CA LEU A 157 -19.91 -17.46 -4.74
C LEU A 157 -20.87 -17.82 -3.61
N ASP A 158 -21.72 -18.82 -3.79
CA ASP A 158 -22.55 -19.36 -2.71
C ASP A 158 -21.69 -20.00 -1.60
N SER A 159 -20.55 -20.60 -1.97
CA SER A 159 -19.61 -21.23 -1.02
C SER A 159 -18.68 -20.22 -0.33
N TYR A 160 -18.44 -19.07 -0.95
CA TYR A 160 -17.58 -17.98 -0.46
C TYR A 160 -18.37 -16.65 -0.40
N PRO A 161 -19.32 -16.52 0.55
CA PRO A 161 -20.22 -15.37 0.61
C PRO A 161 -19.51 -14.05 0.93
N ASP A 162 -18.31 -14.11 1.51
CA ASP A 162 -17.42 -12.97 1.70
C ASP A 162 -16.92 -12.40 0.36
N VAL A 163 -16.57 -13.26 -0.61
CA VAL A 163 -16.22 -12.84 -1.97
C VAL A 163 -17.44 -12.21 -2.64
N ARG A 164 -18.62 -12.84 -2.55
CA ARG A 164 -19.86 -12.27 -3.12
C ARG A 164 -20.13 -10.85 -2.57
N ARG A 165 -20.03 -10.65 -1.26
CA ARG A 165 -20.30 -9.37 -0.59
C ARG A 165 -19.31 -8.27 -0.95
N ALA A 166 -18.09 -8.62 -1.38
CA ALA A 166 -17.11 -7.64 -1.84
C ALA A 166 -17.51 -6.95 -3.16
N PHE A 167 -18.43 -7.53 -3.94
CA PHE A 167 -18.91 -6.96 -5.20
C PHE A 167 -20.33 -6.44 -5.05
N ARG A 168 -20.49 -5.12 -4.95
CA ARG A 168 -21.80 -4.45 -4.74
C ARG A 168 -22.87 -4.88 -5.76
N ALA A 169 -22.48 -5.14 -7.00
CA ALA A 169 -23.38 -5.59 -8.07
C ALA A 169 -23.99 -6.98 -7.83
N LEU A 170 -23.42 -7.78 -6.92
CA LEU A 170 -23.89 -9.12 -6.57
C LEU A 170 -24.71 -9.17 -5.27
N ILE A 171 -24.86 -8.03 -4.56
CA ILE A 171 -25.69 -7.97 -3.36
C ILE A 171 -27.17 -8.00 -3.79
N THR A 172 -27.86 -9.11 -3.52
CA THR A 172 -29.25 -9.26 -3.95
C THR A 172 -30.24 -8.72 -2.90
N PRO A 173 -31.42 -8.20 -3.30
CA PRO A 173 -32.47 -7.85 -2.35
C PRO A 173 -32.89 -9.00 -1.43
N LYS A 174 -32.75 -10.25 -1.90
CA LYS A 174 -33.00 -11.45 -1.11
C LYS A 174 -32.01 -11.60 0.05
N GLU A 175 -30.74 -11.27 -0.16
CA GLU A 175 -29.72 -11.31 0.90
C GLU A 175 -29.93 -10.21 1.94
N VAL A 176 -30.33 -9.02 1.51
CA VAL A 176 -30.74 -7.94 2.42
C VAL A 176 -31.96 -8.38 3.25
N LEU A 177 -32.97 -8.97 2.59
CA LEU A 177 -34.16 -9.48 3.25
C LEU A 177 -33.87 -10.68 4.17
N ALA A 178 -32.94 -11.57 3.81
CA ALA A 178 -32.51 -12.68 4.67
C ALA A 178 -31.78 -12.15 5.91
N ALA A 179 -30.82 -11.23 5.75
CA ALA A 179 -30.13 -10.60 6.87
C ALA A 179 -31.07 -9.80 7.79
N MET A 180 -32.10 -9.15 7.21
CA MET A 180 -33.16 -8.49 7.98
C MET A 180 -34.08 -9.50 8.66
N HIS A 181 -34.46 -10.58 7.97
CA HIS A 181 -35.29 -11.64 8.52
C HIS A 181 -34.59 -12.28 9.72
N ASP A 182 -33.33 -12.69 9.58
CA ASP A 182 -32.54 -13.28 10.66
C ASP A 182 -32.42 -12.34 11.87
N ARG A 183 -32.32 -11.02 11.63
CA ARG A 183 -32.36 -10.01 12.70
C ARG A 183 -33.75 -9.83 13.34
N LEU A 184 -34.82 -10.09 12.61
CA LEU A 184 -36.21 -9.88 13.04
C LEU A 184 -36.86 -11.15 13.62
N THR A 185 -36.40 -12.35 13.25
CA THR A 185 -36.93 -13.64 13.70
C THR A 185 -36.04 -14.36 14.69
N ALA A 186 -34.93 -13.77 15.10
CA ALA A 186 -34.17 -14.22 16.27
C ALA A 186 -35.14 -14.34 17.47
N PRO A 187 -35.34 -15.54 18.06
CA PRO A 187 -36.32 -15.73 19.11
C PRO A 187 -35.91 -14.98 20.39
N PRO A 188 -36.86 -14.46 21.19
CA PRO A 188 -36.56 -14.03 22.55
C PRO A 188 -36.16 -15.27 23.36
N VAL A 189 -34.96 -15.23 23.96
CA VAL A 189 -34.44 -16.30 24.80
C VAL A 189 -35.43 -16.58 25.95
N PRO A 190 -35.94 -17.82 26.11
CA PRO A 190 -36.83 -18.13 27.22
C PRO A 190 -36.05 -18.25 28.53
N SER A 191 -36.62 -17.69 29.59
CA SER A 191 -36.18 -17.82 30.98
C SER A 191 -36.65 -19.13 31.65
N ARG A 192 -35.86 -19.56 32.66
CA ARG A 192 -36.03 -20.62 33.71
C ARG A 192 -35.47 -22.02 33.38
N VAL A 193 -34.71 -22.73 34.23
CA VAL A 193 -34.71 -22.87 35.71
C VAL A 193 -33.29 -23.12 36.27
N ASP A 194 -33.03 -22.47 37.42
CA ASP A 194 -32.08 -22.71 38.52
C ASP A 194 -30.97 -23.77 38.36
N VAL A 195 -29.74 -23.27 38.17
CA VAL A 195 -28.52 -23.91 38.66
C VAL A 195 -28.03 -23.09 39.85
N VAL A 196 -27.77 -23.79 40.95
CA VAL A 196 -27.28 -23.25 42.22
C VAL A 196 -26.09 -22.32 41.98
N LEU A 197 -26.27 -21.05 42.36
CA LEU A 197 -25.23 -20.03 42.37
C LEU A 197 -24.07 -20.46 43.26
N THR A 198 -22.89 -20.61 42.66
CA THR A 198 -21.61 -20.56 43.38
C THR A 198 -20.69 -19.58 42.67
N GLY A 199 -20.74 -18.31 43.10
CA GLY A 199 -19.78 -17.26 42.72
C GLY A 199 -19.88 -16.75 41.28
N PRO A 200 -19.20 -15.63 40.96
CA PRO A 200 -19.19 -15.05 39.61
C PRO A 200 -18.62 -16.08 38.62
N GLN A 201 -19.42 -16.51 37.65
CA GLN A 201 -19.00 -17.49 36.63
C GLN A 201 -18.92 -16.84 35.24
N TYR A 202 -17.71 -16.94 34.70
CA TYR A 202 -17.30 -16.79 33.30
C TYR A 202 -18.30 -17.41 32.33
N ARG A 203 -18.57 -16.74 31.20
CA ARG A 203 -19.28 -17.36 30.07
C ARG A 203 -18.26 -17.98 29.11
N PRO A 204 -18.39 -19.26 28.74
CA PRO A 204 -17.43 -19.93 27.85
C PRO A 204 -17.49 -19.29 26.46
N GLY A 205 -16.39 -18.66 26.04
CA GLY A 205 -16.18 -18.24 24.65
C GLY A 205 -15.61 -19.38 23.80
N GLN A 206 -14.93 -19.04 22.70
CA GLN A 206 -14.18 -20.01 21.88
C GLN A 206 -13.28 -20.91 22.77
N PRO A 207 -13.32 -22.25 22.61
CA PRO A 207 -12.48 -23.17 23.36
C PRO A 207 -10.99 -22.81 23.25
N GLY A 208 -10.30 -22.62 24.38
CA GLY A 208 -8.84 -22.42 24.44
C GLY A 208 -8.36 -21.05 24.96
N HIS A 209 -9.24 -20.04 25.07
CA HIS A 209 -8.85 -18.67 25.47
C HIS A 209 -9.20 -18.31 26.93
N GLU A 210 -9.95 -19.18 27.60
CA GLU A 210 -10.52 -18.93 28.93
C GLU A 210 -9.46 -18.60 29.98
N ALA A 211 -8.37 -19.36 30.05
CA ALA A 211 -7.31 -19.16 31.05
C ALA A 211 -6.58 -17.81 30.88
N THR A 212 -6.33 -17.40 29.64
CA THR A 212 -5.63 -16.15 29.32
C THR A 212 -6.49 -14.94 29.65
N PHE A 213 -7.76 -14.96 29.24
CA PHE A 213 -8.74 -13.91 29.59
C PHE A 213 -8.96 -13.87 31.10
N GLN A 214 -9.03 -15.03 31.76
CA GLN A 214 -9.15 -15.05 33.22
C GLN A 214 -7.96 -14.37 33.91
N THR A 215 -6.79 -14.73 33.38
CA THR A 215 -5.48 -14.10 33.57
C THR A 215 -5.60 -12.61 33.80
N ALA A 216 -5.90 -11.95 32.70
CA ALA A 216 -5.92 -10.50 32.59
C ALA A 216 -7.07 -9.87 33.39
N TYR A 217 -8.24 -10.51 33.43
CA TYR A 217 -9.41 -10.01 34.16
C TYR A 217 -9.15 -9.90 35.67
N ASP A 218 -8.62 -10.96 36.29
CA ASP A 218 -8.31 -10.98 37.72
C ASP A 218 -7.22 -9.96 38.06
N VAL A 219 -6.14 -9.96 37.28
CA VAL A 219 -4.98 -9.08 37.50
C VAL A 219 -5.38 -7.61 37.36
N ALA A 220 -6.32 -7.28 36.46
CA ALA A 220 -6.75 -5.92 36.23
C ALA A 220 -7.79 -5.39 37.25
N GLY A 221 -8.26 -6.22 38.20
CA GLY A 221 -9.16 -5.80 39.29
C GLY A 221 -10.50 -6.55 39.37
N GLY A 222 -10.74 -7.52 38.48
CA GLY A 222 -11.85 -8.46 38.55
C GLY A 222 -13.25 -7.83 38.67
N PRO A 223 -14.19 -8.47 39.39
CA PRO A 223 -15.61 -8.08 39.39
C PRO A 223 -15.89 -6.71 39.99
N GLY A 224 -15.06 -6.25 40.94
CA GLY A 224 -15.22 -4.94 41.56
C GLY A 224 -15.01 -3.78 40.57
N ARG A 225 -14.16 -4.00 39.56
CA ARG A 225 -13.82 -3.00 38.54
C ARG A 225 -14.59 -3.21 37.23
N PHE A 226 -14.79 -4.44 36.80
CA PHE A 226 -15.31 -4.71 35.45
C PHE A 226 -16.76 -5.23 35.42
N GLY A 227 -17.26 -5.74 36.54
CA GLY A 227 -18.62 -6.28 36.63
C GLY A 227 -18.82 -7.51 35.74
N GLU A 228 -20.03 -7.67 35.21
CA GLU A 228 -20.35 -8.82 34.35
C GLU A 228 -19.97 -8.61 32.89
N ALA A 229 -19.58 -9.70 32.24
CA ALA A 229 -19.39 -9.75 30.79
C ALA A 229 -20.72 -9.51 30.06
N MET A 230 -20.70 -8.67 29.04
CA MET A 230 -21.87 -8.33 28.22
C MET A 230 -22.13 -9.33 27.10
N GLY A 231 -21.18 -10.23 26.81
CA GLY A 231 -21.28 -11.19 25.73
C GLY A 231 -20.14 -12.22 25.75
N GLU A 232 -20.16 -13.10 24.76
CA GLU A 232 -19.10 -14.08 24.53
C GLU A 232 -17.85 -13.43 23.92
N VAL A 233 -16.73 -14.17 23.94
CA VAL A 233 -15.51 -13.78 23.24
C VAL A 233 -15.76 -13.80 21.73
N GLN A 234 -15.38 -12.73 21.03
CA GLN A 234 -15.60 -12.56 19.59
C GLN A 234 -14.29 -12.23 18.90
N GLU A 235 -14.16 -12.64 17.64
CA GLU A 235 -13.05 -12.20 16.79
C GLU A 235 -13.23 -10.72 16.43
N ALA A 236 -12.14 -9.96 16.54
CA ALA A 236 -12.06 -8.59 16.04
C ALA A 236 -10.69 -8.39 15.39
N GLY A 237 -10.68 -8.22 14.07
CA GLY A 237 -9.45 -8.08 13.30
C GLY A 237 -8.44 -9.21 13.56
N PRO A 238 -7.21 -8.92 14.01
CA PRO A 238 -6.18 -9.94 14.18
C PRO A 238 -6.29 -10.72 15.51
N GLY A 239 -7.26 -10.43 16.37
CA GLY A 239 -7.36 -11.01 17.71
C GLY A 239 -8.79 -11.22 18.21
N TRP A 240 -8.92 -11.38 19.52
CA TRP A 240 -10.18 -11.68 20.21
C TRP A 240 -10.51 -10.64 21.26
N VAL A 241 -11.82 -10.42 21.48
CA VAL A 241 -12.31 -9.42 22.42
C VAL A 241 -13.50 -9.91 23.24
N GLN A 242 -13.65 -9.35 24.45
CA GLN A 242 -14.86 -9.49 25.26
C GLN A 242 -15.19 -8.17 25.96
N HIS A 243 -16.47 -7.80 25.92
CA HIS A 243 -16.94 -6.53 26.48
C HIS A 243 -17.52 -6.71 27.89
N PHE A 244 -17.25 -5.74 28.76
CA PHE A 244 -17.68 -5.72 30.17
C PHE A 244 -18.41 -4.43 30.50
N ALA A 245 -19.49 -4.52 31.29
CA ALA A 245 -20.36 -3.38 31.59
C ALA A 245 -19.71 -2.32 32.51
N GLY A 246 -18.65 -2.69 33.23
CA GLY A 246 -18.09 -1.89 34.32
C GLY A 246 -18.66 -2.32 35.66
N GLY A 247 -17.80 -2.38 36.67
CA GLY A 247 -18.17 -2.71 38.05
C GLY A 247 -18.54 -1.45 38.85
N PRO A 248 -18.90 -1.61 40.14
CA PRO A 248 -19.32 -0.50 40.99
C PRO A 248 -18.31 0.66 41.11
N TYR A 249 -17.02 0.38 40.89
CA TYR A 249 -15.93 1.33 41.01
C TYR A 249 -15.08 1.46 39.73
N GLY A 250 -15.57 0.95 38.59
CA GLY A 250 -14.81 0.95 37.34
C GLY A 250 -15.66 1.32 36.13
N GLU A 251 -14.97 1.68 35.06
CA GLU A 251 -15.60 2.06 33.80
C GLU A 251 -15.88 0.84 32.91
N PRO A 252 -16.78 0.95 31.91
CA PRO A 252 -16.96 -0.10 30.91
C PRO A 252 -15.64 -0.42 30.23
N ALA A 253 -15.32 -1.70 30.12
CA ALA A 253 -14.02 -2.17 29.63
C ALA A 253 -14.18 -3.20 28.50
N VAL A 254 -13.07 -3.44 27.82
CA VAL A 254 -12.89 -4.47 26.81
C VAL A 254 -11.63 -5.24 27.17
N LEU A 255 -11.73 -6.57 27.20
CA LEU A 255 -10.57 -7.44 27.30
C LEU A 255 -10.18 -7.85 25.87
N VAL A 256 -8.90 -7.78 25.56
CA VAL A 256 -8.35 -8.03 24.23
C VAL A 256 -7.20 -9.02 24.29
N GLU A 257 -7.10 -9.91 23.32
CA GLU A 257 -5.98 -10.83 23.14
C GLU A 257 -5.54 -10.87 21.67
N LEU A 258 -4.24 -10.73 21.43
CA LEU A 258 -3.62 -11.02 20.15
C LEU A 258 -2.97 -12.42 20.21
N PRO A 259 -3.09 -13.28 19.17
CA PRO A 259 -2.52 -14.63 19.19
C PRO A 259 -1.03 -14.64 19.58
N GLY A 260 -0.69 -15.43 20.60
CA GLY A 260 0.69 -15.57 21.08
C GLY A 260 1.21 -14.38 21.91
N LYS A 261 0.33 -13.48 22.35
CA LYS A 261 0.65 -12.34 23.23
C LYS A 261 -0.21 -12.39 24.51
N PRO A 262 0.26 -11.77 25.61
CA PRO A 262 -0.57 -11.61 26.80
C PRO A 262 -1.84 -10.82 26.50
N ALA A 263 -2.96 -11.24 27.09
CA ALA A 263 -4.20 -10.47 27.06
C ALA A 263 -4.04 -9.15 27.84
N SER A 264 -4.76 -8.12 27.41
CA SER A 264 -4.80 -6.80 28.04
C SER A 264 -6.24 -6.37 28.27
N VAL A 265 -6.46 -5.48 29.25
CA VAL A 265 -7.78 -4.87 29.48
C VAL A 265 -7.69 -3.38 29.19
N LEU A 266 -8.68 -2.81 28.49
CA LEU A 266 -8.73 -1.39 28.19
C LEU A 266 -10.12 -0.82 28.41
N ALA A 267 -10.20 0.48 28.71
CA ALA A 267 -11.43 1.22 28.77
C ALA A 267 -12.15 1.16 27.40
N ARG A 268 -13.48 1.08 27.42
CA ARG A 268 -14.30 1.01 26.21
C ARG A 268 -14.16 2.27 25.35
N THR A 269 -13.90 3.42 25.97
CA THR A 269 -13.63 4.67 25.25
C THR A 269 -12.39 4.55 24.38
N VAL A 270 -11.30 3.96 24.90
CA VAL A 270 -10.07 3.69 24.13
C VAL A 270 -10.35 2.69 23.01
N TRP A 271 -11.13 1.63 23.28
CA TRP A 271 -11.52 0.68 22.23
C TRP A 271 -12.31 1.34 21.10
N ASN A 272 -13.27 2.21 21.43
CA ASN A 272 -14.05 2.93 20.43
C ASN A 272 -13.16 3.88 19.60
N ASP A 273 -12.19 4.54 20.23
CA ASP A 273 -11.22 5.37 19.53
C ASP A 273 -10.41 4.57 18.51
N LEU A 274 -9.97 3.35 18.86
CA LEU A 274 -9.25 2.45 17.95
C LEU A 274 -10.12 2.02 16.76
N GLN A 275 -11.38 1.66 17.01
CA GLN A 275 -12.32 1.25 15.96
C GLN A 275 -12.70 2.39 15.01
N ALA A 276 -12.67 3.63 15.48
CA ALA A 276 -13.03 4.79 14.69
C ALA A 276 -11.95 5.20 13.66
N ILE A 277 -10.69 4.77 13.85
CA ILE A 277 -9.60 5.15 12.94
C ILE A 277 -9.83 4.57 11.55
N GLY A 278 -9.74 5.44 10.54
CA GLY A 278 -9.93 5.11 9.14
C GLY A 278 -11.36 5.21 8.65
N GLY A 279 -12.26 5.80 9.46
CA GLY A 279 -13.58 6.25 9.01
C GLY A 279 -14.48 5.14 8.46
N GLY A 280 -14.26 3.88 8.87
CA GLY A 280 -15.04 2.74 8.39
C GLY A 280 -14.63 2.20 7.02
N LEU A 281 -13.46 2.59 6.49
CA LEU A 281 -12.88 1.97 5.29
C LEU A 281 -12.65 0.45 5.49
N PRO A 282 -12.60 -0.34 4.41
CA PRO A 282 -12.15 -1.73 4.50
C PRO A 282 -10.76 -1.81 5.15
N ASN A 283 -10.55 -2.81 6.01
CA ASN A 283 -9.31 -2.99 6.78
C ASN A 283 -8.94 -1.79 7.67
N SER A 284 -9.90 -0.96 8.07
CA SER A 284 -9.73 0.10 9.07
C SER A 284 -9.93 -0.41 10.50
N GLY A 285 -9.89 0.49 11.47
CA GLY A 285 -9.88 0.14 12.88
C GLY A 285 -8.72 -0.80 13.22
N VAL A 286 -8.94 -1.70 14.17
CA VAL A 286 -7.92 -2.64 14.68
C VAL A 286 -7.34 -3.59 13.64
N ILE A 287 -8.01 -3.80 12.49
CA ILE A 287 -7.43 -4.56 11.36
C ILE A 287 -6.26 -3.79 10.76
N GLY A 288 -6.45 -2.49 10.53
CA GLY A 288 -5.46 -1.63 9.90
C GLY A 288 -4.36 -1.21 10.87
N ILE A 289 -4.78 -0.62 12.00
CA ILE A 289 -3.85 0.03 12.94
C ILE A 289 -3.18 -0.94 13.91
N GLY A 290 -3.75 -2.13 14.09
CA GLY A 290 -3.31 -3.14 15.03
C GLY A 290 -4.13 -3.20 16.31
N PHE A 291 -3.81 -4.21 17.13
CA PHE A 291 -4.41 -4.50 18.42
C PHE A 291 -3.59 -3.87 19.56
N PRO A 292 -4.23 -3.45 20.66
CA PRO A 292 -3.51 -3.02 21.86
C PRO A 292 -2.50 -4.06 22.30
N ALA A 293 -1.24 -3.66 22.37
CA ALA A 293 -0.18 -4.47 22.93
C ALA A 293 -0.02 -4.13 24.41
N ALA A 294 0.22 -5.15 25.24
CA ALA A 294 0.66 -4.93 26.62
C ALA A 294 1.95 -4.09 26.58
N ASN A 295 1.91 -2.89 27.17
CA ASN A 295 3.03 -1.97 27.17
C ASN A 295 4.22 -2.65 27.86
N ARG A 296 5.34 -2.84 27.14
CA ARG A 296 6.52 -3.50 27.72
C ARG A 296 7.18 -2.69 28.83
N ALA A 297 6.96 -1.37 28.85
CA ALA A 297 7.54 -0.43 29.79
C ALA A 297 6.61 -0.08 30.96
N ASP A 298 5.31 -0.32 30.84
CA ASP A 298 4.32 -0.09 31.90
C ASP A 298 3.57 -1.40 32.21
N PRO A 299 3.79 -2.00 33.39
CA PRO A 299 3.16 -3.26 33.77
C PRO A 299 1.68 -3.11 34.16
N ASP A 300 1.07 -1.91 34.08
CA ASP A 300 -0.36 -1.76 34.36
C ASP A 300 -1.19 -2.65 33.42
N PRO A 301 -1.89 -3.66 33.94
CA PRO A 301 -2.72 -4.55 33.15
C PRO A 301 -3.95 -3.85 32.54
N PHE A 302 -4.26 -2.63 32.98
CA PHE A 302 -5.41 -1.86 32.55
C PHE A 302 -5.02 -0.55 31.84
N ILE A 303 -5.47 -0.40 30.60
CA ILE A 303 -5.39 0.84 29.83
C ILE A 303 -6.67 1.66 30.11
N ASP A 304 -6.58 2.60 31.04
CA ASP A 304 -7.70 3.48 31.39
C ASP A 304 -8.08 4.49 30.29
N SER A 305 -9.21 5.17 30.48
CA SER A 305 -9.71 6.18 29.55
C SER A 305 -8.87 7.46 29.44
N ASP A 306 -7.97 7.73 30.39
CA ASP A 306 -7.08 8.89 30.41
C ASP A 306 -5.74 8.60 29.72
N ARG A 307 -5.46 7.34 29.38
CA ARG A 307 -4.25 6.91 28.70
C ARG A 307 -4.05 7.67 27.39
N GLN A 308 -2.93 8.40 27.31
CA GLN A 308 -2.61 9.27 26.16
C GLN A 308 -1.91 8.53 25.02
N GLU A 309 -1.24 7.42 25.31
CA GLU A 309 -0.52 6.63 24.30
C GLU A 309 -0.82 5.15 24.50
N VAL A 310 -1.20 4.49 23.41
CA VAL A 310 -1.50 3.05 23.38
C VAL A 310 -0.67 2.40 22.29
N GLU A 311 0.24 1.50 22.66
CA GLU A 311 1.04 0.72 21.70
C GLU A 311 0.17 -0.31 20.99
N LEU A 312 0.43 -0.52 19.69
CA LEU A 312 -0.36 -1.40 18.82
C LEU A 312 0.55 -2.40 18.09
N GLU A 313 0.10 -3.65 17.98
CA GLU A 313 0.75 -4.73 17.24
C GLU A 313 -0.24 -5.52 16.36
N GLY A 314 0.25 -6.17 15.30
CA GLY A 314 -0.56 -7.03 14.43
C GLY A 314 -1.42 -6.31 13.38
N GLY A 315 -1.24 -5.00 13.19
CA GLY A 315 -1.97 -4.22 12.18
C GLY A 315 -1.50 -4.50 10.74
N GLN A 316 -2.38 -4.32 9.77
CA GLN A 316 -2.04 -4.49 8.34
C GLN A 316 -1.37 -3.27 7.70
N TRP A 317 -1.57 -2.06 8.25
CA TRP A 317 -1.08 -0.83 7.62
C TRP A 317 0.41 -0.58 7.84
N GLY A 318 0.92 -0.88 9.04
CA GLY A 318 2.33 -0.67 9.39
C GLY A 318 3.23 -1.74 8.76
N ARG A 319 4.46 -1.36 8.39
CA ARG A 319 5.44 -2.26 7.74
C ARG A 319 5.77 -3.51 8.56
N ARG A 320 5.76 -3.37 9.89
CA ARG A 320 5.94 -4.45 10.88
C ARG A 320 4.65 -4.75 11.66
N GLY A 321 3.52 -4.21 11.19
CA GLY A 321 2.25 -4.24 11.88
C GLY A 321 2.22 -3.55 13.24
N ARG A 322 3.12 -2.59 13.44
CA ARG A 322 3.25 -1.82 14.70
C ARG A 322 2.87 -0.36 14.52
N GLY A 323 2.35 0.22 15.59
CA GLY A 323 2.05 1.64 15.67
C GLY A 323 1.65 2.04 17.08
N ARG A 324 1.09 3.23 17.19
CA ARG A 324 0.55 3.76 18.44
C ARG A 324 -0.65 4.64 18.17
N LEU A 325 -1.60 4.65 19.11
CA LEU A 325 -2.68 5.63 19.15
C LEU A 325 -2.29 6.76 20.11
N ILE A 326 -2.30 7.98 19.61
CA ILE A 326 -2.08 9.20 20.40
C ILE A 326 -3.43 9.84 20.71
N ARG A 327 -3.73 9.97 22.00
CA ARG A 327 -4.97 10.52 22.53
C ARG A 327 -4.66 11.78 23.33
N ARG A 328 -5.48 12.81 23.17
CA ARG A 328 -5.41 14.05 23.95
C ARG A 328 -6.82 14.48 24.34
N PRO A 329 -7.04 15.01 25.56
CA PRO A 329 -8.36 15.47 25.99
C PRO A 329 -8.98 16.45 24.98
N GLY A 330 -10.21 16.17 24.55
CA GLY A 330 -10.96 17.03 23.62
C GLY A 330 -10.41 17.10 22.19
N LYS A 331 -9.51 16.19 21.79
CA LYS A 331 -8.99 16.10 20.42
C LYS A 331 -9.30 14.74 19.83
N THR A 332 -9.45 14.70 18.51
CA THR A 332 -9.56 13.45 17.76
C THR A 332 -8.27 12.63 17.95
N PRO A 333 -8.38 11.33 18.29
CA PRO A 333 -7.23 10.44 18.36
C PRO A 333 -6.48 10.38 17.03
N VAL A 334 -5.15 10.30 17.08
CA VAL A 334 -4.29 10.22 15.91
C VAL A 334 -3.49 8.93 15.98
N TRP A 335 -3.59 8.11 14.94
CA TRP A 335 -2.75 6.92 14.81
C TRP A 335 -1.40 7.28 14.17
N GLN A 336 -0.34 6.66 14.65
CA GLN A 336 1.02 6.82 14.14
C GLN A 336 1.65 5.43 13.90
N PRO A 337 2.13 5.11 12.68
CA PRO A 337 2.89 3.88 12.46
C PRO A 337 4.25 3.92 13.16
N GLU A 338 4.81 2.75 13.44
CA GLU A 338 6.24 2.62 13.74
C GLU A 338 7.06 3.12 12.54
N ILE A 339 8.10 3.92 12.82
CA ILE A 339 9.01 4.38 11.77
C ILE A 339 9.91 3.24 11.37
N VAL A 340 9.91 2.90 10.08
CA VAL A 340 10.71 1.79 9.54
C VAL A 340 11.44 2.24 8.28
N LEU A 341 12.76 2.09 8.30
CA LEU A 341 13.62 2.26 7.14
C LEU A 341 13.81 0.91 6.43
N ASP A 342 13.60 0.86 5.12
CA ASP A 342 13.80 -0.35 4.31
C ASP A 342 14.40 -0.04 2.92
N SER A 343 14.87 -1.07 2.23
CA SER A 343 15.58 -0.95 0.94
C SER A 343 14.63 -1.07 -0.27
N GLU A 344 13.33 -1.20 -0.06
CA GLU A 344 12.33 -1.39 -1.12
C GLU A 344 11.83 -0.03 -1.63
N ALA A 345 12.75 0.82 -2.09
CA ALA A 345 12.46 2.09 -2.73
C ALA A 345 12.59 1.97 -4.25
N SER A 346 11.48 1.85 -4.96
CA SER A 346 11.48 1.70 -6.42
C SER A 346 10.23 2.22 -7.13
N ARG A 347 9.14 2.47 -6.40
CA ARG A 347 7.82 2.67 -7.00
C ARG A 347 7.68 4.03 -7.66
N ASP A 348 8.22 5.08 -7.06
CA ASP A 348 8.10 6.45 -7.55
C ASP A 348 9.43 7.05 -8.00
N LYS A 349 10.39 6.16 -8.29
CA LYS A 349 11.72 6.50 -8.77
C LYS A 349 11.69 7.49 -9.94
N ASP A 350 10.86 7.22 -10.95
CA ASP A 350 10.77 8.01 -12.18
C ASP A 350 9.39 8.63 -12.42
N SER A 351 8.48 8.52 -11.44
CA SER A 351 7.15 9.13 -11.49
C SER A 351 7.24 10.62 -11.86
N TRP A 352 6.38 11.05 -12.79
CA TRP A 352 6.26 12.44 -13.27
C TRP A 352 7.52 13.02 -13.95
N THR A 353 8.53 12.22 -14.27
CA THR A 353 9.73 12.74 -14.96
C THR A 353 9.46 12.88 -16.47
N ASN A 354 9.49 14.09 -17.01
CA ASN A 354 9.59 14.27 -18.46
C ASN A 354 10.99 13.84 -18.94
N LEU A 355 11.03 12.90 -19.89
CA LEU A 355 12.27 12.35 -20.43
C LEU A 355 13.09 13.38 -21.24
N SER A 356 12.50 14.51 -21.66
CA SER A 356 13.19 15.54 -22.44
C SER A 356 13.91 16.60 -21.62
N ASP A 357 13.51 16.86 -20.37
CA ASP A 357 14.12 17.90 -19.50
C ASP A 357 15.12 17.30 -18.51
N LYS A 358 15.99 16.37 -18.94
CA LYS A 358 16.94 15.72 -18.01
C LYS A 358 18.07 16.65 -17.58
N ARG A 359 18.31 16.74 -16.28
CA ARG A 359 19.43 17.44 -15.63
C ARG A 359 20.54 16.43 -15.31
N ASP A 360 21.52 16.82 -14.50
CA ASP A 360 22.59 15.89 -14.11
C ASP A 360 22.23 15.16 -12.81
N LEU A 361 22.07 15.91 -11.70
CA LEU A 361 21.70 15.38 -10.38
C LEU A 361 20.21 15.56 -10.12
N ARG A 362 19.57 14.53 -9.56
CA ARG A 362 18.26 14.65 -8.89
C ARG A 362 18.31 14.09 -7.47
N LEU A 363 17.95 14.92 -6.51
CA LEU A 363 17.58 14.51 -5.16
C LEU A 363 16.06 14.50 -5.09
N ARG A 364 15.45 13.42 -4.58
CA ARG A 364 13.98 13.27 -4.57
C ARG A 364 13.48 12.80 -3.23
N VAL A 365 12.36 13.37 -2.78
CA VAL A 365 11.46 12.79 -1.78
C VAL A 365 10.11 12.55 -2.45
N ALA A 366 9.74 11.28 -2.62
CA ALA A 366 8.44 10.88 -3.16
C ALA A 366 7.57 10.34 -2.03
N GLY A 367 6.38 10.90 -1.84
CA GLY A 367 5.44 10.52 -0.79
C GLY A 367 4.18 9.85 -1.31
N ARG A 368 3.75 8.80 -0.62
CA ARG A 368 2.41 8.21 -0.71
C ARG A 368 1.74 8.31 0.64
N ILE A 369 0.65 9.06 0.70
CA ILE A 369 -0.04 9.40 1.94
C ILE A 369 -1.49 8.90 1.83
N PRO A 370 -1.77 7.67 2.28
CA PRO A 370 -3.11 7.09 2.26
C PRO A 370 -4.03 7.79 3.26
N LEU A 371 -5.04 8.50 2.75
CA LEU A 371 -6.00 9.25 3.56
C LEU A 371 -7.44 8.93 3.14
N ALA A 372 -8.33 8.91 4.12
CA ALA A 372 -9.77 8.73 3.94
C ALA A 372 -10.43 10.10 3.79
N VAL A 373 -10.64 10.51 2.54
CA VAL A 373 -11.31 11.76 2.15
C VAL A 373 -12.39 11.43 1.14
N GLU A 374 -13.60 11.95 1.36
CA GLU A 374 -14.76 11.68 0.47
C GLU A 374 -14.60 12.38 -0.88
N ASP A 375 -14.39 13.71 -0.86
CA ASP A 375 -14.31 14.55 -2.05
C ASP A 375 -12.93 15.21 -2.15
N TRP A 376 -12.05 14.57 -2.93
CA TRP A 376 -10.72 15.10 -3.22
C TRP A 376 -10.78 16.25 -4.23
N GLU A 377 -10.38 17.45 -3.81
CA GLU A 377 -10.26 18.62 -4.67
C GLU A 377 -9.13 19.55 -4.23
N ILE A 378 -8.32 20.01 -5.20
CA ILE A 378 -7.42 21.16 -5.04
C ILE A 378 -8.25 22.41 -5.32
N THR A 379 -8.45 23.22 -4.28
CA THR A 379 -9.19 24.49 -4.38
C THR A 379 -8.23 25.68 -4.43
N ASP A 380 -8.68 26.82 -4.94
CA ASP A 380 -7.87 28.06 -4.93
C ASP A 380 -7.47 28.48 -3.51
N ARG A 381 -8.39 28.28 -2.54
CA ARG A 381 -8.11 28.52 -1.12
C ARG A 381 -7.03 27.57 -0.59
N GLY A 382 -7.12 26.28 -0.92
CA GLY A 382 -6.10 25.30 -0.55
C GLY A 382 -4.76 25.66 -1.19
N ARG A 383 -4.76 26.02 -2.47
CA ARG A 383 -3.57 26.46 -3.22
C ARG A 383 -2.87 27.64 -2.54
N ALA A 384 -3.62 28.70 -2.21
CA ALA A 384 -3.09 29.87 -1.53
C ALA A 384 -2.49 29.52 -0.16
N LYS A 385 -3.15 28.64 0.60
CA LYS A 385 -2.66 28.16 1.90
C LYS A 385 -1.37 27.36 1.77
N MET A 386 -1.32 26.42 0.82
CA MET A 386 -0.11 25.65 0.52
C MET A 386 1.03 26.56 0.09
N LEU A 387 0.81 27.51 -0.82
CA LEU A 387 1.84 28.44 -1.29
C LEU A 387 2.37 29.33 -0.16
N THR A 388 1.50 29.80 0.73
CA THR A 388 1.91 30.56 1.92
C THR A 388 2.81 29.72 2.83
N ALA A 389 2.38 28.49 3.16
CA ALA A 389 3.17 27.57 3.97
C ALA A 389 4.48 27.16 3.28
N LEU A 390 4.49 27.09 1.95
CA LEU A 390 5.68 26.79 1.16
C LEU A 390 6.71 27.93 1.14
N GLN A 391 6.25 29.19 1.16
CA GLN A 391 7.13 30.35 1.31
C GLN A 391 7.80 30.39 2.69
N GLU A 392 7.10 29.94 3.73
CA GLU A 392 7.61 29.83 5.10
C GLU A 392 8.47 28.57 5.33
N ALA A 393 8.39 27.59 4.43
CA ALA A 393 9.20 26.37 4.50
C ALA A 393 10.66 26.66 4.08
N GLY A 394 11.62 25.99 4.72
CA GLY A 394 13.05 26.21 4.46
C GLY A 394 13.55 25.76 3.08
N LEU A 395 12.69 25.17 2.25
CA LEU A 395 13.08 24.62 0.95
C LEU A 395 13.54 25.70 -0.04
N GLY A 396 12.92 26.89 0.00
CA GLY A 396 13.37 28.03 -0.80
C GLY A 396 14.75 28.55 -0.37
N GLU A 397 15.06 28.50 0.92
CA GLU A 397 16.39 28.88 1.45
C GLU A 397 17.47 27.89 1.02
N VAL A 398 17.18 26.58 1.03
CA VAL A 398 18.08 25.55 0.49
C VAL A 398 18.43 25.84 -0.98
N CYS A 399 17.43 26.19 -1.79
CA CYS A 399 17.66 26.52 -3.20
C CYS A 399 18.55 27.75 -3.38
N ARG A 400 18.27 28.83 -2.63
CA ARG A 400 19.04 30.08 -2.69
C ARG A 400 20.46 29.89 -2.19
N HIS A 401 20.67 29.14 -1.10
CA HIS A 401 22.00 28.85 -0.58
C HIS A 401 22.85 28.10 -1.61
N LEU A 402 22.29 27.10 -2.29
CA LEU A 402 22.97 26.40 -3.37
C LEU A 402 23.25 27.31 -4.57
N ALA A 403 22.29 28.13 -4.98
CA ALA A 403 22.46 29.09 -6.06
C ALA A 403 23.59 30.08 -5.78
N ASP A 404 23.61 30.68 -4.58
CA ASP A 404 24.64 31.61 -4.12
C ASP A 404 26.01 30.92 -4.10
N ARG A 405 26.10 29.68 -3.59
CA ARG A 405 27.35 28.90 -3.59
C ARG A 405 27.87 28.64 -5.00
N TYR A 406 26.97 28.43 -5.96
CA TYR A 406 27.32 28.25 -7.36
C TYR A 406 27.52 29.57 -8.12
N GLY A 407 27.37 30.73 -7.46
CA GLY A 407 27.54 32.05 -8.09
C GLY A 407 26.43 32.42 -9.07
N LEU A 408 25.23 31.85 -8.90
CA LEU A 408 24.05 32.15 -9.69
C LEU A 408 23.31 33.36 -9.11
N ASP A 409 22.59 34.09 -9.97
CA ASP A 409 21.68 35.13 -9.50
C ASP A 409 20.40 34.49 -8.96
N ALA A 410 20.25 34.58 -7.63
CA ALA A 410 19.06 34.13 -6.91
C ALA A 410 18.10 35.28 -6.55
N ALA A 411 18.43 36.53 -6.94
CA ALA A 411 17.61 37.68 -6.63
C ALA A 411 16.29 37.62 -7.42
N GLY A 412 15.16 37.57 -6.69
CA GLY A 412 13.83 37.49 -7.30
C GLY A 412 13.34 36.07 -7.62
N MET A 413 14.00 35.03 -7.10
CA MET A 413 13.47 33.67 -7.16
C MET A 413 12.15 33.55 -6.38
N GLU A 414 11.08 33.24 -7.10
CA GLU A 414 9.74 33.03 -6.56
C GLU A 414 9.17 31.70 -7.03
N TRP A 415 8.27 31.13 -6.23
CA TRP A 415 7.54 29.92 -6.61
C TRP A 415 6.60 30.21 -7.77
N GLN A 416 6.74 29.44 -8.84
CA GLN A 416 5.94 29.56 -10.05
C GLN A 416 5.23 28.23 -10.35
N GLU A 417 4.09 28.31 -11.00
CA GLU A 417 3.44 27.13 -11.57
C GLU A 417 4.27 26.60 -12.75
N ILE A 418 4.39 25.28 -12.83
CA ILE A 418 5.01 24.66 -14.02
C ILE A 418 4.00 24.73 -15.16
N ASP A 419 4.44 25.22 -16.31
CA ASP A 419 3.63 25.32 -17.53
C ASP A 419 3.35 23.95 -18.18
N GLU A 420 2.32 23.91 -19.04
CA GLU A 420 2.05 22.74 -19.87
C GLU A 420 3.21 22.43 -20.84
N PRO A 421 3.46 21.15 -21.18
CA PRO A 421 2.69 19.96 -20.78
C PRO A 421 3.11 19.35 -19.43
N ASP A 422 4.16 19.87 -18.80
CA ASP A 422 4.76 19.25 -17.61
C ASP A 422 4.07 19.63 -16.29
N GLY A 423 3.24 20.67 -16.31
CA GLY A 423 2.35 21.05 -15.21
C GLY A 423 0.92 21.22 -15.70
N HIS A 424 0.02 20.35 -15.24
CA HIS A 424 -1.42 20.49 -15.42
C HIS A 424 -2.03 20.98 -14.10
N ASN A 425 -1.92 22.27 -13.79
CA ASN A 425 -2.46 22.83 -12.55
C ASN A 425 -4.00 22.91 -12.60
N ASN A 426 -4.68 21.94 -11.98
CA ASN A 426 -6.15 21.84 -11.97
C ASN A 426 -6.67 21.33 -10.62
N SER A 427 -7.92 20.89 -10.56
CA SER A 427 -8.57 20.40 -9.33
C SER A 427 -7.99 19.10 -8.78
N ARG A 428 -7.08 18.43 -9.49
CA ARG A 428 -6.51 17.13 -9.11
C ARG A 428 -4.99 17.06 -9.16
N PHE A 429 -4.36 18.02 -9.81
CA PHE A 429 -2.94 18.05 -10.09
C PHE A 429 -2.38 19.44 -9.71
N GLY A 430 -1.25 19.45 -9.02
CA GLY A 430 -0.51 20.66 -8.66
C GLY A 430 0.96 20.50 -9.00
N ALA A 431 1.54 21.47 -9.69
CA ALA A 431 2.93 21.45 -10.13
C ALA A 431 3.58 22.82 -10.00
N TYR A 432 4.69 22.92 -9.26
CA TYR A 432 5.37 24.18 -8.97
C TYR A 432 6.88 24.02 -9.06
N HIS A 433 7.57 25.12 -9.35
CA HIS A 433 9.02 25.17 -9.33
C HIS A 433 9.57 26.47 -8.74
N LEU A 434 10.82 26.38 -8.30
CA LEU A 434 11.66 27.50 -7.90
C LEU A 434 13.01 27.27 -8.57
N THR A 435 13.48 28.21 -9.40
CA THR A 435 14.62 27.96 -10.29
C THR A 435 15.62 29.13 -10.28
N ALA A 436 16.90 28.79 -10.16
CA ALA A 436 18.02 29.66 -10.49
C ALA A 436 18.58 29.29 -11.86
N THR A 437 18.83 30.28 -12.71
CA THR A 437 19.33 30.08 -14.07
C THR A 437 20.84 30.28 -14.15
N GLY A 438 21.48 29.52 -15.03
CA GLY A 438 22.89 29.67 -15.38
C GLY A 438 23.14 30.89 -16.28
N ALA A 439 24.41 31.21 -16.52
CA ALA A 439 24.81 32.32 -17.38
C ALA A 439 24.34 32.18 -18.84
N ASP A 440 24.01 30.97 -19.27
CA ASP A 440 23.46 30.66 -20.60
C ASP A 440 21.92 30.70 -20.65
N GLY A 441 21.27 31.09 -19.55
CA GLY A 441 19.82 31.17 -19.41
C GLY A 441 19.12 29.84 -19.16
N ARG A 442 19.84 28.70 -19.15
CA ARG A 442 19.24 27.40 -18.82
C ARG A 442 19.02 27.27 -17.31
N PRO A 443 17.99 26.54 -16.84
CA PRO A 443 17.85 26.19 -15.43
C PRO A 443 19.09 25.44 -14.94
N ALA A 444 19.72 25.94 -13.89
CA ALA A 444 20.94 25.36 -13.34
C ALA A 444 20.68 24.66 -12.00
N VAL A 445 19.87 25.28 -11.13
CA VAL A 445 19.35 24.66 -9.91
C VAL A 445 17.85 24.88 -9.87
N SER A 446 17.09 23.81 -9.69
CA SER A 446 15.63 23.87 -9.57
C SER A 446 15.15 23.03 -8.41
N ILE A 447 14.16 23.54 -7.69
CA ILE A 447 13.29 22.71 -6.87
C ILE A 447 11.96 22.57 -7.57
N CYS A 448 11.48 21.33 -7.72
CA CYS A 448 10.21 21.03 -8.36
C CYS A 448 9.31 20.28 -7.38
N LEU A 449 8.03 20.66 -7.33
CA LEU A 449 7.01 20.08 -6.50
C LEU A 449 5.89 19.54 -7.36
N TYR A 450 5.43 18.33 -7.04
CA TYR A 450 4.30 17.73 -7.72
C TYR A 450 3.34 17.11 -6.72
N MET A 451 2.07 17.23 -7.00
CA MET A 451 0.99 16.60 -6.24
C MET A 451 -0.04 16.02 -7.18
N VAL A 452 -0.47 14.79 -6.89
CA VAL A 452 -1.55 14.11 -7.61
C VAL A 452 -2.53 13.54 -6.60
N LEU A 453 -3.79 13.99 -6.67
CA LEU A 453 -4.86 13.48 -5.83
C LEU A 453 -5.28 12.04 -6.26
N PRO A 454 -5.76 11.19 -5.34
CA PRO A 454 -6.08 9.78 -5.64
C PRO A 454 -7.21 9.61 -6.67
N ASP A 455 -6.99 8.83 -7.71
CA ASP A 455 -7.87 8.66 -8.88
C ASP A 455 -9.13 7.79 -8.66
N GLY A 456 -9.45 7.44 -7.40
CA GLY A 456 -10.57 6.59 -7.03
C GLY A 456 -10.28 5.09 -7.00
N TYR A 457 -9.10 4.65 -7.48
CA TYR A 457 -8.63 3.27 -7.33
C TYR A 457 -7.69 3.10 -6.13
N THR A 458 -7.00 4.19 -5.76
CA THR A 458 -6.12 4.26 -4.61
C THR A 458 -6.61 5.33 -3.63
N THR A 459 -6.15 5.26 -2.39
CA THR A 459 -6.37 6.30 -1.36
C THR A 459 -5.14 7.19 -1.17
N ASP A 460 -4.07 6.93 -1.93
CA ASP A 460 -2.76 7.55 -1.75
C ASP A 460 -2.73 8.92 -2.43
N LEU A 461 -2.69 9.99 -1.61
CA LEU A 461 -2.23 11.28 -2.09
C LEU A 461 -0.75 11.13 -2.43
N ARG A 462 -0.38 11.43 -3.67
CA ARG A 462 1.02 11.37 -4.12
C ARG A 462 1.64 12.75 -4.12
N THR A 463 2.82 12.86 -3.53
CA THR A 463 3.62 14.07 -3.51
C THR A 463 5.04 13.76 -3.99
N VAL A 464 5.68 14.71 -4.67
CA VAL A 464 7.08 14.61 -5.07
C VAL A 464 7.75 15.96 -4.83
N VAL A 465 8.92 15.93 -4.24
CA VAL A 465 9.79 17.09 -4.04
C VAL A 465 11.16 16.74 -4.60
N ASP A 466 11.54 17.41 -5.68
CA ASP A 466 12.82 17.22 -6.35
C ASP A 466 13.70 18.45 -6.15
N LEU A 467 15.00 18.23 -5.95
CA LEU A 467 16.05 19.21 -6.20
C LEU A 467 16.90 18.69 -7.36
N ARG A 468 17.04 19.51 -8.40
CA ARG A 468 17.72 19.14 -9.65
C ARG A 468 18.84 20.12 -9.93
N VAL A 469 20.01 19.61 -10.32
CA VAL A 469 21.20 20.41 -10.68
C VAL A 469 21.68 20.02 -12.07
N ASP A 470 21.93 21.02 -12.92
CA ASP A 470 22.58 20.87 -14.22
C ASP A 470 23.98 21.53 -14.16
N PHE A 471 25.00 20.71 -13.92
CA PHE A 471 26.38 21.18 -13.81
C PHE A 471 26.90 21.74 -15.14
N SER A 472 26.34 21.31 -16.28
CA SER A 472 26.68 21.88 -17.59
C SER A 472 26.22 23.33 -17.75
N ALA A 473 25.18 23.75 -17.01
CA ALA A 473 24.71 25.13 -16.99
C ALA A 473 25.49 26.03 -16.00
N LEU A 474 26.18 25.43 -15.03
CA LEU A 474 27.03 26.14 -14.05
C LEU A 474 28.37 26.58 -14.63
N ALA A 475 28.95 25.81 -15.56
CA ALA A 475 30.25 26.09 -16.16
C ALA A 475 30.25 25.80 -17.67
N PRO A 476 29.56 26.61 -18.50
CA PRO A 476 29.38 26.34 -19.93
C PRO A 476 30.67 26.36 -20.76
N HIS A 477 31.80 26.81 -20.21
CA HIS A 477 33.08 27.02 -20.93
C HIS A 477 34.30 26.35 -20.27
N ALA A 478 34.11 25.42 -19.33
CA ALA A 478 35.23 24.58 -18.89
C ALA A 478 35.66 23.72 -20.08
N GLU A 479 36.82 24.03 -20.68
CA GLU A 479 37.45 23.17 -21.69
C GLU A 479 37.46 21.74 -21.16
N SER A 480 36.95 20.81 -21.97
CA SER A 480 36.81 19.40 -21.66
C SER A 480 38.17 18.76 -21.37
N THR A 481 38.66 18.94 -20.14
CA THR A 481 39.75 18.15 -19.57
C THR A 481 39.11 17.00 -18.81
N ALA A 482 38.90 15.89 -19.54
CA ALA A 482 38.30 14.64 -19.12
C ALA A 482 36.81 14.72 -18.68
N PRO A 483 35.89 14.05 -19.41
CA PRO A 483 34.43 14.16 -19.20
C PRO A 483 33.85 13.54 -17.89
N SER A 484 34.64 13.40 -16.82
CA SER A 484 34.26 12.56 -15.67
C SER A 484 34.32 13.18 -14.28
N LEU A 485 34.70 14.45 -14.10
CA LEU A 485 34.88 15.00 -12.75
C LEU A 485 34.19 16.36 -12.55
N ILE A 486 33.03 16.33 -11.90
CA ILE A 486 32.46 17.52 -11.25
C ILE A 486 33.45 17.99 -10.17
N PRO A 487 33.90 19.26 -10.21
CA PRO A 487 34.78 19.83 -9.20
C PRO A 487 34.23 19.64 -7.79
N ALA A 488 35.09 19.30 -6.83
CA ALA A 488 34.67 19.05 -5.44
C ALA A 488 33.88 20.24 -4.84
N ALA A 489 34.26 21.48 -5.21
CA ALA A 489 33.57 22.70 -4.78
C ALA A 489 32.13 22.83 -5.31
N LEU A 490 31.77 22.14 -6.40
CA LEU A 490 30.42 22.12 -6.96
C LEU A 490 29.57 20.94 -6.44
N ARG A 491 30.17 19.93 -5.79
CA ARG A 491 29.39 18.80 -5.29
C ARG A 491 28.43 19.25 -4.19
N VAL A 492 27.28 18.59 -4.09
CA VAL A 492 26.35 18.80 -2.97
C VAL A 492 26.94 18.13 -1.73
N SER A 493 27.16 18.91 -0.69
CA SER A 493 27.75 18.45 0.57
C SER A 493 26.76 17.61 1.39
N MET A 494 27.27 16.87 2.37
CA MET A 494 26.45 16.13 3.33
C MET A 494 25.45 17.03 4.07
N THR A 495 25.88 18.23 4.48
CA THR A 495 25.02 19.19 5.17
C THR A 495 23.86 19.63 4.29
N GLU A 496 24.12 19.97 3.02
CA GLU A 496 23.08 20.37 2.07
C GLU A 496 22.14 19.21 1.72
N LEU A 497 22.64 17.97 1.66
CA LEU A 497 21.80 16.78 1.51
C LEU A 497 20.82 16.64 2.68
N ILE A 498 21.31 16.76 3.91
CA ILE A 498 20.48 16.64 5.12
C ILE A 498 19.46 17.78 5.18
N GLU A 499 19.89 19.02 4.91
CA GLU A 499 19.00 20.20 4.84
C GLU A 499 17.90 19.98 3.80
N PHE A 500 18.26 19.59 2.57
CA PHE A 500 17.28 19.32 1.52
C PHE A 500 16.30 18.22 1.95
N PHE A 501 16.78 17.04 2.35
CA PHE A 501 15.90 15.92 2.67
C PHE A 501 14.99 16.21 3.86
N THR A 502 15.47 16.97 4.85
CA THR A 502 14.68 17.38 6.01
C THR A 502 13.54 18.31 5.60
N GLN A 503 13.84 19.35 4.82
CA GLN A 503 12.83 20.29 4.34
C GLN A 503 11.87 19.62 3.36
N ALA A 504 12.38 18.82 2.43
CA ALA A 504 11.59 18.11 1.44
C ALA A 504 10.65 17.09 2.06
N TRP A 505 11.06 16.38 3.13
CA TRP A 505 10.18 15.51 3.89
C TRP A 505 9.01 16.26 4.50
N HIS A 506 9.29 17.38 5.19
CA HIS A 506 8.24 18.22 5.78
C HIS A 506 7.30 18.74 4.70
N VAL A 507 7.85 19.26 3.60
CA VAL A 507 7.06 19.80 2.49
C VAL A 507 6.18 18.72 1.85
N ALA A 508 6.73 17.54 1.56
CA ALA A 508 6.02 16.42 0.95
C ALA A 508 4.87 15.88 1.81
N THR A 509 5.01 15.93 3.14
CA THR A 509 4.05 15.33 4.09
C THR A 509 3.07 16.30 4.72
N MET A 510 3.45 17.58 4.85
CA MET A 510 2.70 18.57 5.63
C MET A 510 2.33 19.83 4.86
N VAL A 511 3.12 20.25 3.86
CA VAL A 511 2.88 21.52 3.13
C VAL A 511 2.11 21.28 1.86
N VAL A 512 2.64 20.46 0.95
CA VAL A 512 2.01 20.15 -0.35
C VAL A 512 0.57 19.64 -0.17
N PRO A 513 0.28 18.72 0.77
CA PRO A 513 -1.10 18.27 1.00
C PRO A 513 -2.11 19.37 1.38
N LEU A 514 -1.67 20.54 1.87
CA LEU A 514 -2.57 21.65 2.23
C LEU A 514 -3.35 22.22 1.05
N ALA A 515 -2.91 21.92 -0.18
CA ALA A 515 -3.65 22.31 -1.38
C ALA A 515 -5.01 21.62 -1.50
N ALA A 516 -5.17 20.44 -0.87
CA ALA A 516 -6.43 19.70 -0.85
C ALA A 516 -6.94 19.39 0.58
N LEU A 517 -6.19 19.75 1.63
CA LEU A 517 -6.50 19.39 3.02
C LEU A 517 -6.42 20.58 3.97
N ASP A 518 -7.29 20.59 4.97
CA ASP A 518 -7.22 21.56 6.06
C ASP A 518 -6.12 21.24 7.09
N ASP A 519 -5.96 19.97 7.46
CA ASP A 519 -4.93 19.54 8.39
C ASP A 519 -4.57 18.07 8.10
N PRO A 520 -3.42 17.78 7.48
CA PRO A 520 -3.02 16.42 7.14
C PRO A 520 -2.97 15.46 8.33
N ILE A 521 -2.67 15.95 9.54
CA ILE A 521 -2.56 15.11 10.75
C ILE A 521 -3.95 14.72 11.27
N ARG A 522 -4.95 15.58 11.07
CA ARG A 522 -6.32 15.34 11.56
C ARG A 522 -7.21 14.64 10.55
N THR A 523 -6.79 14.54 9.30
CA THR A 523 -7.45 13.72 8.30
C THR A 523 -7.36 12.24 8.68
N GLN A 524 -8.46 11.51 8.51
CA GLN A 524 -8.50 10.08 8.83
C GLN A 524 -7.50 9.31 7.95
N PRO A 525 -6.62 8.47 8.52
CA PRO A 525 -5.67 7.69 7.73
C PRO A 525 -6.37 6.51 7.04
N ALA A 526 -5.91 6.14 5.85
CA ALA A 526 -6.34 4.93 5.14
C ALA A 526 -5.22 3.87 5.04
N GLY A 527 -4.09 4.10 5.72
CA GLY A 527 -2.87 3.32 5.63
C GLY A 527 -1.70 4.03 6.29
N ALA A 528 -0.51 3.44 6.24
CA ALA A 528 0.72 4.10 6.70
C ALA A 528 1.33 4.97 5.59
N PRO A 529 1.66 6.26 5.85
CA PRO A 529 2.43 7.06 4.91
C PRO A 529 3.80 6.43 4.64
N ARG A 530 4.21 6.49 3.36
CA ARG A 530 5.50 6.00 2.91
C ARG A 530 6.19 7.06 2.07
N LEU A 531 7.46 7.29 2.38
CA LEU A 531 8.36 8.14 1.61
C LEU A 531 9.44 7.28 0.95
N GLU A 532 9.86 7.65 -0.25
CA GLU A 532 11.03 7.13 -0.93
C GLU A 532 12.01 8.29 -1.18
N LEU A 533 13.23 8.18 -0.67
CA LEU A 533 14.28 9.17 -0.81
C LEU A 533 15.29 8.66 -1.83
N TYR A 534 15.76 9.55 -2.71
CA TYR A 534 16.69 9.19 -3.77
C TYR A 534 17.81 10.20 -3.99
N ILE A 535 18.98 9.70 -4.38
CA ILE A 535 20.09 10.46 -4.97
C ILE A 535 20.40 9.82 -6.32
N GLN A 536 20.16 10.54 -7.42
CA GLN A 536 20.07 9.96 -8.76
C GLN A 536 20.87 10.71 -9.81
N SER A 537 21.32 9.97 -10.82
CA SER A 537 21.82 10.54 -12.07
C SER A 537 20.72 10.45 -13.14
N GLU A 538 20.30 11.58 -13.70
CA GLU A 538 19.26 11.60 -14.73
C GLU A 538 19.81 11.33 -16.15
N ARG A 539 21.13 11.46 -16.35
CA ARG A 539 21.87 11.20 -17.60
C ARG A 539 22.83 10.00 -17.46
N PRO A 540 22.33 8.74 -17.45
CA PRO A 540 23.16 7.55 -17.27
C PRO A 540 23.92 7.10 -18.53
N GLU A 541 24.98 6.31 -18.31
CA GLU A 541 25.98 5.79 -19.27
C GLU A 541 25.50 5.28 -20.64
N TYR A 542 24.26 4.80 -20.74
CA TYR A 542 23.73 4.20 -21.97
C TYR A 542 22.94 5.20 -22.84
N GLY A 543 22.97 6.49 -22.50
CA GLY A 543 22.27 7.56 -23.21
C GLY A 543 22.97 8.07 -24.48
N GLY A 544 24.17 7.58 -24.80
CA GLY A 544 24.90 7.98 -26.00
C GLY A 544 25.55 9.39 -25.95
N THR A 545 25.60 10.01 -24.77
CA THR A 545 26.28 11.30 -24.55
C THR A 545 27.67 11.08 -23.95
N ASP A 546 28.69 11.82 -24.43
CA ASP A 546 30.06 11.77 -23.89
C ASP A 546 30.18 12.25 -22.43
N TRP A 547 29.11 12.80 -21.85
CA TRP A 547 28.99 13.27 -20.47
C TRP A 547 28.24 12.24 -19.63
N THR A 548 28.99 11.41 -18.89
CA THR A 548 28.42 10.48 -17.90
C THR A 548 28.87 10.91 -16.52
N VAL A 549 27.90 11.20 -15.64
CA VAL A 549 28.17 11.55 -14.24
C VAL A 549 27.33 10.65 -13.33
N ARG A 550 27.93 10.02 -12.33
CA ARG A 550 27.25 9.15 -11.36
C ARG A 550 27.00 9.89 -10.04
N PRO A 551 26.10 9.40 -9.16
CA PRO A 551 25.78 10.09 -7.90
C PRO A 551 27.01 10.47 -7.07
N LEU A 552 27.98 9.57 -6.90
CA LEU A 552 29.18 9.81 -6.09
C LEU A 552 30.15 10.85 -6.69
N ASP A 553 29.95 11.22 -7.96
CA ASP A 553 30.70 12.30 -8.60
C ASP A 553 30.05 13.67 -8.31
N MET A 554 28.75 13.70 -8.01
CA MET A 554 27.92 14.91 -7.83
C MET A 554 27.64 15.25 -6.36
N VAL A 555 27.70 14.27 -5.46
CA VAL A 555 27.47 14.46 -4.03
C VAL A 555 28.69 14.05 -3.21
N ASP A 556 28.96 14.75 -2.11
CA ASP A 556 30.03 14.41 -1.17
C ASP A 556 29.51 13.48 -0.07
N LEU A 557 29.74 12.18 -0.28
CA LEU A 557 29.48 11.11 0.69
C LEU A 557 30.77 10.54 1.28
N SER A 558 31.87 11.29 1.23
CA SER A 558 33.20 10.81 1.64
C SER A 558 33.28 10.37 3.10
N CYS A 559 32.40 10.89 3.97
CA CYS A 559 32.27 10.45 5.36
C CYS A 559 31.87 8.97 5.51
N PHE A 560 31.20 8.40 4.51
CA PHE A 560 30.86 6.97 4.45
C PHE A 560 31.94 6.11 3.80
N GLY A 561 33.03 6.72 3.34
CA GLY A 561 34.16 6.08 2.69
C GLY A 561 33.88 5.57 1.27
N ALA A 562 34.71 4.65 0.79
CA ALA A 562 34.73 4.25 -0.61
C ALA A 562 33.74 3.10 -0.91
N PRO A 563 33.13 3.03 -2.11
CA PRO A 563 32.25 1.93 -2.48
C PRO A 563 33.00 0.59 -2.57
N ARG A 564 32.34 -0.51 -2.20
CA ARG A 564 32.88 -1.89 -2.25
C ARG A 564 33.12 -2.40 -3.68
N SER A 565 32.36 -1.91 -4.64
CA SER A 565 32.45 -2.27 -6.06
C SER A 565 32.30 -1.00 -6.91
N GLY A 566 32.02 -1.13 -8.22
CA GLY A 566 31.78 0.04 -9.08
C GLY A 566 30.74 0.99 -8.49
N GLN A 567 30.81 2.28 -8.86
CA GLN A 567 29.93 3.28 -8.26
C GLN A 567 28.43 2.93 -8.47
N PRO A 568 27.57 3.08 -7.46
CA PRO A 568 26.14 2.83 -7.60
C PRO A 568 25.53 3.77 -8.65
N ARG A 569 24.52 3.28 -9.38
CA ARG A 569 23.81 4.10 -10.39
C ARG A 569 22.93 5.16 -9.74
N ASP A 570 22.18 4.76 -8.72
CA ASP A 570 21.33 5.60 -7.90
C ASP A 570 21.39 5.06 -6.46
N LEU A 571 21.18 5.94 -5.48
CA LEU A 571 21.03 5.58 -4.08
C LEU A 571 19.57 5.79 -3.67
N SER A 572 19.03 4.92 -2.83
CA SER A 572 17.65 5.04 -2.36
C SER A 572 17.41 4.40 -1.00
N VAL A 573 16.41 4.91 -0.29
CA VAL A 573 15.85 4.28 0.91
C VAL A 573 14.38 4.63 1.02
N ALA A 574 13.59 3.72 1.52
CA ALA A 574 12.19 3.99 1.81
C ALA A 574 11.98 4.11 3.32
N VAL A 575 11.01 4.94 3.69
CA VAL A 575 10.64 5.18 5.07
C VAL A 575 9.14 5.12 5.24
N THR A 576 8.66 4.22 6.09
CA THR A 576 7.31 4.31 6.65
C THR A 576 7.34 5.29 7.82
N THR A 577 6.46 6.28 7.85
CA THR A 577 6.51 7.38 8.83
C THR A 577 5.13 7.88 9.25
N PRO A 578 4.95 8.37 10.50
CA PRO A 578 3.81 9.20 10.83
C PRO A 578 3.90 10.58 10.16
N LEU A 579 2.76 11.26 10.09
CA LEU A 579 2.69 12.67 9.75
C LEU A 579 2.97 13.54 10.99
N GLY A 580 3.42 14.78 10.76
CA GLY A 580 3.60 15.77 11.83
C GLY A 580 4.83 15.56 12.72
N LEU A 581 5.87 14.90 12.23
CA LEU A 581 7.17 14.86 12.92
C LEU A 581 7.76 16.29 13.02
N THR A 582 8.48 16.55 14.12
CA THR A 582 9.21 17.81 14.29
C THR A 582 10.43 17.86 13.36
N GLY A 583 10.94 19.05 13.05
CA GLY A 583 12.15 19.18 12.22
C GLY A 583 13.36 18.44 12.81
N GLN A 584 13.51 18.44 14.14
CA GLN A 584 14.56 17.70 14.85
C GLN A 584 14.40 16.18 14.72
N ASP A 585 13.15 15.68 14.77
CA ASP A 585 12.87 14.27 14.57
C ASP A 585 13.16 13.84 13.14
N ILE A 586 12.73 14.64 12.15
CA ILE A 586 12.99 14.38 10.73
C ILE A 586 14.49 14.34 10.49
N ASP A 587 15.24 15.35 10.92
CA ASP A 587 16.71 15.44 10.77
C ASP A 587 17.42 14.17 11.29
N ARG A 588 17.08 13.74 12.51
CA ARG A 588 17.60 12.50 13.09
C ARG A 588 17.29 11.26 12.24
N TRP A 589 16.11 11.18 11.64
CA TRP A 589 15.75 10.07 10.77
C TRP A 589 16.41 10.17 9.40
N ILE A 590 16.67 11.37 8.88
CA ILE A 590 17.46 11.58 7.66
C ILE A 590 18.88 11.07 7.84
N HIS A 591 19.52 11.34 8.98
CA HIS A 591 20.82 10.77 9.30
C HIS A 591 20.81 9.23 9.21
N GLN A 592 19.84 8.57 9.85
CA GLN A 592 19.71 7.11 9.79
C GLN A 592 19.37 6.59 8.40
N ALA A 593 18.58 7.35 7.63
CA ALA A 593 18.22 7.02 6.26
C ALA A 593 19.46 7.06 5.35
N LEU A 594 20.33 8.06 5.50
CA LEU A 594 21.59 8.19 4.77
C LEU A 594 22.60 7.10 5.17
N ASP A 595 22.71 6.78 6.47
CA ASP A 595 23.52 5.64 6.95
C ASP A 595 23.05 4.32 6.30
N LYS A 596 21.74 4.12 6.23
CA LYS A 596 21.15 2.93 5.59
C LYS A 596 21.40 2.91 4.07
N MET A 597 21.19 4.04 3.37
CA MET A 597 21.53 4.15 1.95
C MET A 597 23.00 3.80 1.72
N ALA A 598 23.91 4.36 2.53
CA ALA A 598 25.34 4.08 2.43
C ALA A 598 25.64 2.59 2.61
N ALA A 599 25.03 1.95 3.61
CA ALA A 599 25.19 0.51 3.86
C ALA A 599 24.65 -0.36 2.72
N ASP A 600 23.42 -0.10 2.27
CA ASP A 600 22.74 -0.89 1.24
C ASP A 600 23.45 -0.82 -0.11
N PHE A 601 24.07 0.32 -0.42
CA PHE A 601 24.83 0.54 -1.66
C PHE A 601 26.34 0.36 -1.48
N GLY A 602 26.76 -0.18 -0.34
CA GLY A 602 28.12 -0.68 -0.14
C GLY A 602 29.19 0.40 0.01
N LEU A 603 28.88 1.57 0.56
CA LEU A 603 29.88 2.55 0.99
C LEU A 603 30.57 2.03 2.28
N VAL A 604 31.90 1.94 2.26
CA VAL A 604 32.70 1.37 3.35
C VAL A 604 33.13 2.45 4.33
N VAL A 605 32.53 2.47 5.52
CA VAL A 605 33.05 3.24 6.65
C VAL A 605 34.40 2.63 7.05
N ARG A 606 35.52 3.25 6.64
CA ARG A 606 36.83 2.93 7.22
C ARG A 606 36.87 3.58 8.60
N PRO A 607 37.12 2.84 9.69
CA PRO A 607 37.41 3.49 10.96
C PRO A 607 38.60 4.45 10.75
N PRO A 608 38.63 5.61 11.42
CA PRO A 608 39.79 6.49 11.36
C PRO A 608 41.02 5.66 11.73
N SER A 609 41.98 5.54 10.81
CA SER A 609 43.23 4.85 11.11
C SER A 609 43.86 5.57 12.30
N ALA A 610 43.97 4.87 13.43
CA ALA A 610 44.72 5.34 14.58
C ALA A 610 46.11 5.76 14.10
N LYS A 611 46.38 7.07 14.17
CA LYS A 611 47.71 7.63 14.03
C LYS A 611 48.34 7.75 15.39
#